data_AF-A0A4P7XLH5-F1
#
_entry.id   AF-A0A4P7XLH5-F1
#
_cell.length_a   1.000
_cell.length_b   1.000
_cell.length_c   1.000
_cell.angle_alpha   90.00
_cell.angle_beta   90.00
_cell.angle_gamma   90.00
#
_symmetry.space_group_name_H-M   'P 1'
#
loop_
_entity.id
_entity.type
_entity.pdbx_description
1 polymer ?
#
loop_
_entity_poly.entity_id
_entity_poly.type
_entity_poly.pdbx_seq_one_letter_code
_entity_poly.pdbx_strand_id
1 'polypeptide(L)'
;MLWAKLQHLKARHYEAQCQARAIVRKYRRFIRTNDPRTNEAFGVGAHGIRMYAKPSKKTASGWEFGYLVTRGSGSSDRFFPILDEQWRISEAWAMAINFWAELHAIRDQDRLAKLEETPSPDRFKQLRRYLNEQGKDIPTEALGPVYREQREALAREKAKKQLSREELDDELADMLSWLTREIETTRA
;
A
#
# COMPACT_ATOMS: atom_id res chain seq x y z
N MET A 1 0.93 -58.02 -20.24
CA MET A 1 -0.07 -57.10 -19.62
C MET A 1 0.20 -55.64 -19.99
N LEU A 2 -0.37 -55.14 -21.09
CA LEU A 2 -0.27 -53.73 -21.52
C LEU A 2 -1.35 -52.84 -20.87
N TRP A 3 -2.54 -53.38 -20.64
CA TRP A 3 -3.66 -52.68 -20.02
C TRP A 3 -3.34 -52.15 -18.61
N ALA A 4 -2.70 -52.97 -17.77
CA ALA A 4 -2.30 -52.55 -16.43
C ALA A 4 -1.29 -51.39 -16.44
N LYS A 5 -0.35 -51.40 -17.39
CA LYS A 5 0.61 -50.29 -17.59
C LYS A 5 -0.10 -49.01 -18.00
N LEU A 6 -1.08 -49.09 -18.90
CA LEU A 6 -1.90 -47.94 -19.30
C LEU A 6 -2.68 -47.36 -18.11
N GLN A 7 -3.29 -48.21 -17.28
CA GLN A 7 -4.04 -47.74 -16.10
C GLN A 7 -3.12 -47.06 -15.08
N HIS A 8 -1.92 -47.61 -14.84
CA HIS A 8 -0.92 -46.95 -13.99
C HIS A 8 -0.51 -45.57 -14.51
N LEU A 9 -0.28 -45.42 -15.82
CA LEU A 9 0.05 -44.13 -16.41
C LEU A 9 -1.09 -43.12 -16.27
N LYS A 10 -2.35 -43.55 -16.49
CA LYS A 10 -3.54 -42.71 -16.28
C LYS A 10 -3.65 -42.24 -14.84
N ALA A 11 -3.43 -43.13 -13.86
CA ALA A 11 -3.46 -42.79 -12.45
C ALA A 11 -2.39 -41.74 -12.08
N ARG A 12 -1.14 -41.91 -12.54
CA ARG A 12 -0.06 -40.95 -12.28
C ARG A 12 -0.34 -39.58 -12.92
N HIS A 13 -0.88 -39.58 -14.14
CA HIS A 13 -1.27 -38.33 -14.80
C HIS A 13 -2.39 -37.61 -14.02
N TYR A 14 -3.41 -38.34 -13.56
CA TYR A 14 -4.48 -37.79 -12.75
C TYR A 14 -3.96 -37.23 -11.41
N GLU A 15 -3.08 -37.97 -10.73
CA GLU A 15 -2.44 -37.53 -9.50
C GLU A 15 -1.66 -36.22 -9.70
N ALA A 16 -0.85 -36.14 -10.76
CA ALA A 16 -0.11 -34.93 -11.10
C ALA A 16 -1.05 -33.73 -11.36
N GLN A 17 -2.19 -33.94 -12.03
CA GLN A 17 -3.20 -32.90 -12.22
C GLN A 17 -3.82 -32.44 -10.89
N CYS A 18 -4.13 -33.38 -9.99
CA CYS A 18 -4.65 -33.06 -8.66
C CYS A 18 -3.64 -32.24 -7.84
N GLN A 19 -2.37 -32.62 -7.86
CA GLN A 19 -1.29 -31.90 -7.20
C GLN A 19 -1.14 -30.49 -7.78
N ALA A 20 -1.11 -30.35 -9.11
CA ALA A 20 -1.04 -29.03 -9.76
C ALA A 20 -2.20 -28.12 -9.34
N ARG A 21 -3.44 -28.64 -9.33
CA ARG A 21 -4.62 -27.90 -8.86
C ARG A 21 -4.50 -27.50 -7.39
N ALA A 22 -4.00 -28.38 -6.53
CA ALA A 22 -3.81 -28.09 -5.12
C ALA A 22 -2.77 -26.97 -4.92
N ILE A 23 -1.66 -27.00 -5.66
CA ILE A 23 -0.62 -25.96 -5.64
C ILE A 23 -1.20 -24.61 -6.09
N VAL A 24 -1.95 -24.57 -7.19
CA VAL A 24 -2.59 -23.33 -7.66
C VAL A 24 -3.53 -22.73 -6.62
N ARG A 25 -4.31 -23.56 -5.91
CA ARG A 25 -5.18 -23.09 -4.82
C ARG A 25 -4.38 -22.50 -3.66
N LYS A 26 -3.29 -23.17 -3.26
CA LYS A 26 -2.38 -22.67 -2.21
C LYS A 26 -1.75 -21.33 -2.62
N TYR A 27 -1.27 -21.22 -3.85
CA TYR A 27 -0.71 -19.99 -4.39
C TYR A 27 -1.73 -18.85 -4.38
N ARG A 28 -2.94 -19.06 -4.91
CA ARG A 28 -4.00 -18.03 -4.91
C ARG A 28 -4.37 -17.58 -3.51
N ARG A 29 -4.42 -18.50 -2.55
CA ARG A 29 -4.64 -18.16 -1.14
C ARG A 29 -3.49 -17.33 -0.59
N PHE A 30 -2.25 -17.73 -0.88
CA PHE A 30 -1.03 -17.05 -0.44
C PHE A 30 -1.01 -15.57 -0.85
N ILE A 31 -1.41 -15.25 -2.09
CA ILE A 31 -1.35 -13.87 -2.59
C ILE A 31 -2.56 -13.00 -2.21
N ARG A 32 -3.70 -13.60 -1.78
CA ARG A 32 -4.98 -12.88 -1.58
C ARG A 32 -5.45 -12.79 -0.14
N THR A 33 -4.87 -13.56 0.76
CA THR A 33 -5.33 -13.62 2.16
C THR A 33 -4.18 -13.31 3.09
N ASN A 34 -4.47 -12.85 4.31
CA ASN A 34 -3.45 -12.78 5.34
C ASN A 34 -3.10 -14.20 5.83
N ASP A 35 -1.92 -14.34 6.43
CA ASP A 35 -1.61 -15.53 7.21
C ASP A 35 -2.64 -15.65 8.36
N PRO A 36 -3.28 -16.81 8.57
CA PRO A 36 -4.23 -17.02 9.67
C PRO A 36 -3.71 -16.66 11.06
N ARG A 37 -2.39 -16.67 11.26
CA ARG A 37 -1.73 -16.30 12.52
C ARG A 37 -1.50 -14.80 12.66
N THR A 38 -1.63 -14.04 11.57
CA THR A 38 -1.44 -12.59 11.59
C THR A 38 -2.76 -11.94 11.99
N ASN A 39 -2.74 -11.16 13.07
CA ASN A 39 -3.88 -10.37 13.49
C ASN A 39 -4.27 -9.37 12.37
N GLU A 40 -5.57 -9.16 12.19
CA GLU A 40 -6.14 -8.30 11.15
C GLU A 40 -5.56 -6.88 11.15
N ALA A 41 -5.21 -6.34 12.32
CA ALA A 41 -4.60 -5.02 12.47
C ALA A 41 -3.24 -4.90 11.76
N PHE A 42 -2.52 -6.00 11.55
CA PHE A 42 -1.24 -6.04 10.84
C PHE A 42 -1.40 -6.48 9.37
N GLY A 43 -2.57 -6.98 8.98
CA GLY A 43 -2.79 -7.59 7.68
C GLY A 43 -2.77 -6.61 6.51
N VAL A 44 -2.13 -7.00 5.41
CA VAL A 44 -2.12 -6.26 4.12
C VAL A 44 -2.77 -7.03 2.98
N GLY A 45 -3.38 -8.17 3.27
CA GLY A 45 -4.07 -9.02 2.29
C GLY A 45 -3.16 -9.95 1.50
N ALA A 46 -1.99 -10.30 2.04
CA ALA A 46 -1.07 -11.29 1.48
C ALA A 46 -0.32 -12.05 2.60
N HIS A 47 0.01 -13.31 2.34
CA HIS A 47 0.84 -14.11 3.24
C HIS A 47 2.30 -13.65 3.14
N GLY A 48 3.01 -13.68 4.25
CA GLY A 48 4.45 -13.37 4.27
C GLY A 48 4.79 -11.87 4.28
N ILE A 49 3.80 -10.99 4.27
CA ILE A 49 3.97 -9.54 4.42
C ILE A 49 2.91 -9.00 5.36
N ARG A 50 3.28 -8.06 6.23
CA ARG A 50 2.38 -7.42 7.18
C ARG A 50 2.82 -5.99 7.48
N MET A 51 1.89 -5.12 7.86
CA MET A 51 2.25 -3.86 8.52
C MET A 51 2.91 -4.19 9.85
N TYR A 52 3.82 -3.33 10.30
CA TYR A 52 4.50 -3.51 11.57
C TYR A 52 4.93 -2.16 12.13
N ALA A 53 5.05 -2.11 13.46
CA ALA A 53 5.60 -0.96 14.16
C ALA A 53 6.66 -1.46 15.15
N LYS A 54 7.77 -0.72 15.26
CA LYS A 54 8.83 -1.04 16.20
C LYS A 54 9.38 0.24 16.84
N PRO A 55 9.91 0.15 18.07
CA PRO A 55 10.64 1.26 18.66
C PRO A 55 11.90 1.55 17.84
N SER A 56 12.23 2.82 17.69
CA SER A 56 13.43 3.28 17.01
C SER A 56 13.98 4.53 17.68
N LYS A 57 15.31 4.58 17.80
CA LYS A 57 16.04 5.77 18.27
C LYS A 57 16.27 6.80 17.15
N LYS A 58 15.95 6.45 15.90
CA LYS A 58 16.20 7.30 14.73
C LYS A 58 15.10 8.33 14.51
N THR A 59 13.92 8.12 15.08
CA THR A 59 12.76 8.99 14.90
C THR A 59 12.49 9.74 16.20
N ALA A 60 12.15 11.02 16.11
CA ALA A 60 11.80 11.84 17.28
C ALA A 60 10.62 11.25 18.08
N SER A 61 9.69 10.58 17.40
CA SER A 61 8.56 9.88 18.00
C SER A 61 8.92 8.60 18.78
N GLY A 62 10.17 8.12 18.67
CA GLY A 62 10.61 6.86 19.25
C GLY A 62 10.07 5.61 18.55
N TRP A 63 9.28 5.75 17.46
CA TRP A 63 8.58 4.66 16.80
C TRP A 63 8.63 4.77 15.27
N GLU A 64 8.86 3.64 14.61
CA GLU A 64 8.84 3.49 13.15
C GLU A 64 7.69 2.58 12.73
N PHE A 65 6.88 3.04 11.79
CA PHE A 65 5.91 2.21 11.07
C PHE A 65 6.49 1.75 9.74
N GLY A 66 6.04 0.62 9.24
CA GLY A 66 6.48 0.10 7.95
C GLY A 66 5.90 -1.26 7.63
N TYR A 67 6.54 -1.94 6.68
CA TYR A 67 6.16 -3.28 6.24
C TYR A 67 7.22 -4.29 6.66
N LEU A 68 6.78 -5.42 7.21
CA LEU A 68 7.63 -6.54 7.56
C LEU A 68 7.36 -7.70 6.61
N VAL A 69 8.40 -8.16 5.92
CA VAL A 69 8.35 -9.34 5.06
C VAL A 69 9.02 -10.50 5.78
N THR A 70 8.27 -11.58 5.99
CA THR A 70 8.74 -12.74 6.75
C THR A 70 9.44 -13.74 5.83
N ARG A 71 10.68 -14.10 6.16
CA ARG A 71 11.48 -15.04 5.34
C ARG A 71 11.18 -16.52 5.58
N GLY A 72 10.50 -16.86 6.67
CA GLY A 72 10.26 -18.23 7.08
C GLY A 72 11.33 -18.76 8.03
N SER A 73 11.33 -20.07 8.27
CA SER A 73 12.17 -20.71 9.29
C SER A 73 13.67 -20.54 8.98
N GLY A 74 14.40 -19.87 9.88
CA GLY A 74 15.87 -19.78 9.85
C GLY A 74 16.46 -18.49 9.29
N SER A 75 15.65 -17.55 8.81
CA SER A 75 16.13 -16.24 8.34
C SER A 75 15.40 -15.09 9.02
N SER A 76 16.12 -13.99 9.29
CA SER A 76 15.52 -12.81 9.88
C SER A 76 14.56 -12.12 8.90
N ASP A 77 13.40 -11.72 9.42
CA ASP A 77 12.42 -10.92 8.69
C ASP A 77 13.03 -9.58 8.27
N ARG A 78 12.62 -9.08 7.10
CA ARG A 78 13.08 -7.79 6.59
C ARG A 78 12.05 -6.71 6.83
N PHE A 79 12.47 -5.62 7.46
CA PHE A 79 11.62 -4.46 7.74
C PHE A 79 11.92 -3.30 6.79
N PHE A 80 10.86 -2.74 6.22
CA PHE A 80 10.88 -1.60 5.32
C PHE A 80 10.18 -0.42 6.01
N PRO A 81 10.94 0.47 6.68
CA PRO A 81 10.39 1.60 7.41
C PRO A 81 9.81 2.68 6.48
N ILE A 82 8.77 3.35 6.94
CA ILE A 82 8.25 4.59 6.37
C ILE A 82 8.85 5.73 7.17
N LEU A 83 9.68 6.55 6.52
CA LEU A 83 10.46 7.61 7.18
C LEU A 83 10.31 8.92 6.41
N ASP A 84 10.26 10.03 7.14
CA ASP A 84 10.11 11.38 6.56
C ASP A 84 11.22 11.76 5.58
N GLU A 85 12.42 11.20 5.71
CA GLU A 85 13.58 11.57 4.88
C GLU A 85 13.97 10.51 3.84
N GLN A 86 13.40 9.30 3.89
CA GLN A 86 13.83 8.19 3.04
C GLN A 86 12.71 7.69 2.15
N TRP A 87 11.74 6.97 2.71
CA TRP A 87 10.73 6.26 1.93
C TRP A 87 9.33 6.70 2.30
N ARG A 88 8.57 7.10 1.28
CA ARG A 88 7.11 7.33 1.36
C ARG A 88 6.37 6.01 1.55
N ILE A 89 5.09 6.09 1.88
CA ILE A 89 4.26 4.88 2.06
C ILE A 89 4.22 4.04 0.78
N SER A 90 4.08 4.67 -0.39
CA SER A 90 4.10 4.01 -1.71
C SER A 90 5.46 3.39 -2.04
N GLU A 91 6.56 4.09 -1.75
CA GLU A 91 7.93 3.60 -2.00
C GLU A 91 8.30 2.43 -1.08
N ALA A 92 8.01 2.56 0.22
CA ALA A 92 8.22 1.48 1.18
C ALA A 92 7.38 0.25 0.83
N TRP A 93 6.16 0.45 0.33
CA TRP A 93 5.31 -0.63 -0.16
C TRP A 93 5.92 -1.30 -1.39
N ALA A 94 6.37 -0.52 -2.37
CA ALA A 94 6.98 -1.05 -3.57
C ALA A 94 8.24 -1.88 -3.27
N MET A 95 9.09 -1.39 -2.38
CA MET A 95 10.28 -2.12 -1.92
C MET A 95 9.91 -3.42 -1.22
N ALA A 96 8.90 -3.38 -0.33
CA ALA A 96 8.44 -4.56 0.39
C ALA A 96 7.83 -5.60 -0.56
N ILE A 97 7.00 -5.18 -1.52
CA ILE A 97 6.37 -6.07 -2.50
C ILE A 97 7.36 -6.67 -3.48
N ASN A 98 8.32 -5.89 -3.98
CA ASN A 98 9.36 -6.43 -4.86
C ASN A 98 10.19 -7.50 -4.14
N PHE A 99 10.58 -7.23 -2.90
CA PHE A 99 11.32 -8.18 -2.09
C PHE A 99 10.50 -9.42 -1.72
N TRP A 100 9.21 -9.24 -1.37
CA TRP A 100 8.28 -10.34 -1.10
C TRP A 100 8.05 -11.21 -2.33
N ALA A 101 7.90 -10.59 -3.51
CA ALA A 101 7.68 -11.31 -4.76
C ALA A 101 8.91 -12.14 -5.16
N GLU A 102 10.11 -11.57 -5.02
CA GLU A 102 11.38 -12.28 -5.25
C GLU A 102 11.54 -13.46 -4.29
N LEU A 103 11.32 -13.22 -2.99
CA LEU A 103 11.47 -14.21 -1.93
C LEU A 103 10.53 -15.41 -2.11
N HIS A 104 9.30 -15.19 -2.57
CA HIS A 104 8.28 -16.23 -2.69
C HIS A 104 8.03 -16.68 -4.14
N ALA A 105 8.88 -16.28 -5.09
CA ALA A 105 8.75 -16.58 -6.52
C ALA A 105 7.33 -16.29 -7.06
N ILE A 106 6.80 -15.12 -6.70
CA ILE A 106 5.49 -14.65 -7.14
C ILE A 106 5.55 -14.24 -8.60
N ARG A 107 4.48 -14.54 -9.35
CA ARG A 107 4.41 -14.17 -10.78
C ARG A 107 4.40 -12.65 -10.91
N ASP A 108 5.08 -12.13 -11.93
CA ASP A 108 5.17 -10.69 -12.16
C ASP A 108 3.80 -10.01 -12.29
N GLN A 109 2.84 -10.66 -12.92
CA GLN A 109 1.47 -10.13 -13.03
C GLN A 109 0.82 -9.93 -11.66
N ASP A 110 0.99 -10.88 -10.74
CA ASP A 110 0.42 -10.79 -9.40
C ASP A 110 1.20 -9.78 -8.54
N ARG A 111 2.52 -9.63 -8.76
CA ARG A 111 3.34 -8.58 -8.16
C ARG A 111 2.85 -7.19 -8.55
N LEU A 112 2.65 -6.96 -9.86
CA LEU A 112 2.16 -5.67 -10.37
C LEU A 112 0.77 -5.33 -9.81
N ALA A 113 -0.15 -6.29 -9.80
CA ALA A 113 -1.46 -6.10 -9.19
C ALA A 113 -1.36 -5.70 -7.71
N LYS A 114 -0.41 -6.29 -6.96
CA LYS A 114 -0.20 -5.91 -5.55
C LYS A 114 0.47 -4.56 -5.34
N LEU A 115 1.27 -4.08 -6.29
CA LEU A 115 1.82 -2.73 -6.23
C LEU A 115 0.71 -1.67 -6.34
N GLU A 116 -0.32 -1.94 -7.14
CA GLU A 116 -1.49 -1.05 -7.26
C GLU A 116 -2.34 -1.04 -5.98
N GLU A 117 -2.38 -2.15 -5.25
CA GLU A 117 -3.10 -2.28 -3.97
C GLU A 117 -2.30 -1.73 -2.77
N THR A 118 -1.89 -0.46 -2.84
CA THR A 118 -1.18 0.19 -1.73
C THR A 118 -2.10 0.35 -0.50
N PRO A 119 -1.68 -0.09 0.71
CA PRO A 119 -2.49 0.06 1.91
C PRO A 119 -2.80 1.53 2.25
N SER A 120 -4.06 1.80 2.63
CA SER A 120 -4.46 3.14 3.10
C SER A 120 -3.73 3.54 4.39
N PRO A 121 -3.29 4.81 4.54
CA PRO A 121 -2.76 5.37 5.79
C PRO A 121 -3.64 5.11 7.02
N ASP A 122 -4.96 5.00 6.86
CA ASP A 122 -5.90 4.70 7.95
C ASP A 122 -5.66 3.32 8.58
N ARG A 123 -5.10 2.37 7.83
CA ARG A 123 -4.74 1.05 8.37
C ARG A 123 -3.64 1.15 9.42
N PHE A 124 -2.68 2.06 9.25
CA PHE A 124 -1.64 2.32 10.27
C PHE A 124 -2.21 3.00 11.53
N LYS A 125 -3.27 3.81 11.37
CA LYS A 125 -4.00 4.37 12.51
C LYS A 125 -4.72 3.28 13.31
N GLN A 126 -5.32 2.30 12.63
CA GLN A 126 -5.92 1.13 13.27
C GLN A 126 -4.85 0.28 13.98
N LEU A 127 -3.72 0.02 13.31
CA LEU A 127 -2.58 -0.68 13.91
C LEU A 127 -2.07 0.01 15.18
N ARG A 128 -1.93 1.34 15.15
CA ARG A 128 -1.53 2.11 16.34
C ARG A 128 -2.52 1.93 17.49
N ARG A 129 -3.83 2.03 17.22
CA ARG A 129 -4.87 1.84 18.25
C ARG A 129 -4.76 0.47 18.89
N TYR A 130 -4.66 -0.58 18.05
CA TYR A 130 -4.47 -1.93 18.52
C TYR A 130 -3.20 -2.08 19.38
N LEU A 131 -2.07 -1.52 18.95
CA LEU A 131 -0.82 -1.61 19.73
C LEU A 131 -0.89 -0.84 21.06
N ASN A 132 -1.60 0.28 21.11
CA ASN A 132 -1.81 1.03 22.33
C ASN A 132 -2.75 0.29 23.30
N GLU A 133 -3.77 -0.39 22.79
CA GLU A 133 -4.62 -1.30 23.59
C GLU A 133 -3.79 -2.47 24.18
N GLN A 134 -2.70 -2.86 23.52
CA GLN A 134 -1.73 -3.84 24.01
C GLN A 134 -0.62 -3.21 24.90
N GLY A 135 -0.74 -1.94 25.27
CA GLY A 135 0.18 -1.25 26.21
C GLY A 135 1.49 -0.74 25.61
N LYS A 136 1.54 -0.45 24.29
CA LYS A 136 2.74 0.09 23.62
C LYS A 136 2.88 1.61 23.64
N ASP A 137 1.87 2.36 24.10
CA ASP A 137 1.85 3.82 24.26
C ASP A 137 2.51 4.61 23.12
N ILE A 138 2.14 4.30 21.87
CA ILE A 138 2.70 4.92 20.68
C ILE A 138 2.09 6.33 20.51
N PRO A 139 2.91 7.39 20.37
CA PRO A 139 2.42 8.76 20.17
C PRO A 139 1.77 8.94 18.80
N THR A 140 0.89 9.92 18.67
CA THR A 140 0.20 10.22 17.39
C THR A 140 1.18 10.74 16.34
N GLU A 141 2.23 11.46 16.77
CA GLU A 141 3.30 12.00 15.91
C GLU A 141 4.02 10.92 15.11
N ALA A 142 4.08 9.68 15.61
CA ALA A 142 4.67 8.54 14.90
C ALA A 142 3.96 8.23 13.57
N LEU A 143 2.71 8.67 13.38
CA LEU A 143 1.99 8.52 12.11
C LEU A 143 2.34 9.61 11.10
N GLY A 144 3.05 10.67 11.48
CA GLY A 144 3.42 11.80 10.61
C GLY A 144 3.99 11.36 9.25
N PRO A 145 5.00 10.46 9.23
CA PRO A 145 5.57 9.94 7.98
C PRO A 145 4.59 9.20 7.08
N VAL A 146 3.63 8.47 7.67
CA VAL A 146 2.62 7.69 6.94
C VAL A 146 1.67 8.60 6.17
N TYR A 147 1.26 9.72 6.78
CA TYR A 147 0.32 10.68 6.17
C TYR A 147 1.01 11.73 5.30
N ARG A 148 2.34 11.72 5.16
CA ARG A 148 3.10 12.72 4.39
C ARG A 148 2.61 12.82 2.94
N GLU A 149 2.52 11.70 2.24
CA GLU A 149 2.10 11.65 0.84
C GLU A 149 0.67 12.20 0.65
N GLN A 150 -0.24 11.84 1.56
CA GLN A 150 -1.61 12.36 1.56
C GLN A 150 -1.65 13.87 1.85
N ARG A 151 -0.84 14.36 2.80
CA ARG A 151 -0.75 15.81 3.10
C ARG A 151 -0.22 16.60 1.90
N GLU A 152 0.79 16.09 1.21
CA GLU A 152 1.33 16.71 -0.01
C GLU A 152 0.31 16.69 -1.16
N ALA A 153 -0.46 15.61 -1.31
CA ALA A 153 -1.52 15.54 -2.32
C ALA A 153 -2.63 16.57 -2.04
N LEU A 154 -3.09 16.67 -0.79
CA LEU A 154 -4.08 17.66 -0.37
C LEU A 154 -3.57 19.10 -0.52
N ALA A 155 -2.29 19.36 -0.22
CA ALA A 155 -1.68 20.67 -0.42
C ALA A 155 -1.65 21.06 -1.91
N ARG A 156 -1.29 20.10 -2.79
CA ARG A 156 -1.30 20.31 -4.25
C ARG A 156 -2.71 20.57 -4.78
N GLU A 157 -3.72 19.85 -4.30
CA GLU A 157 -5.12 20.10 -4.70
C GLU A 157 -5.61 21.47 -4.24
N LYS A 158 -5.28 21.89 -3.01
CA LYS A 158 -5.62 23.22 -2.51
C LYS A 158 -4.95 24.32 -3.32
N ALA A 159 -3.67 24.16 -3.64
CA ALA A 159 -2.95 25.12 -4.48
C ALA A 159 -3.59 25.25 -5.87
N LYS A 160 -3.96 24.13 -6.51
CA LYS A 160 -4.68 24.15 -7.80
C LYS A 160 -6.05 24.83 -7.72
N LYS A 161 -6.82 24.58 -6.65
CA LYS A 161 -8.11 25.23 -6.42
C LYS A 161 -7.97 26.73 -6.16
N GLN A 162 -6.87 27.15 -5.53
CA GLN A 162 -6.60 28.55 -5.29
C GLN A 162 -6.18 29.26 -6.59
N LEU A 163 -5.28 28.68 -7.37
CA LEU A 163 -4.89 29.18 -8.71
C LEU A 163 -6.11 29.34 -9.63
N SER A 164 -6.94 28.30 -9.76
CA SER A 164 -8.15 28.39 -10.60
C SER A 164 -9.18 29.41 -10.09
N ARG A 165 -9.20 29.71 -8.79
CA ARG A 165 -10.06 30.76 -8.24
C ARG A 165 -9.50 32.15 -8.57
N GLU A 166 -8.20 32.34 -8.44
CA GLU A 166 -7.53 33.59 -8.81
C GLU A 166 -7.70 33.88 -10.31
N GLU A 167 -7.57 32.88 -11.18
CA GLU A 167 -7.83 33.00 -12.63
C GLU A 167 -9.27 33.42 -12.94
N LEU A 168 -10.27 32.87 -12.23
CA LEU A 168 -11.68 33.25 -12.39
C LEU A 168 -11.96 34.66 -11.88
N ASP A 169 -11.32 35.08 -10.77
CA ASP A 169 -11.48 36.42 -10.21
C ASP A 169 -10.87 37.48 -11.16
N ASP A 170 -9.76 37.18 -11.83
CA ASP A 170 -9.13 38.03 -12.85
C ASP A 170 -10.02 38.15 -14.12
N GLU A 171 -10.56 37.04 -14.63
CA GLU A 171 -11.49 37.06 -15.78
C GLU A 171 -12.75 37.90 -15.49
N LEU A 172 -13.30 37.80 -14.27
CA LEU A 172 -14.45 38.61 -13.85
C LEU A 172 -14.09 40.10 -13.75
N ALA A 173 -12.90 40.43 -13.25
CA ALA A 173 -12.43 41.82 -13.18
C ALA A 173 -12.27 42.44 -14.56
N ASP A 174 -11.69 41.69 -15.51
CA ASP A 174 -11.56 42.12 -16.91
C ASP A 174 -12.93 42.35 -17.56
N MET A 175 -13.87 41.42 -17.36
CA MET A 175 -15.22 41.52 -17.91
C MET A 175 -16.00 42.71 -17.32
N LEU A 176 -15.85 42.98 -16.02
CA LEU A 176 -16.42 44.16 -15.37
C LEU A 176 -15.83 45.46 -15.91
N SER A 177 -14.52 45.50 -16.15
CA SER A 177 -13.82 46.67 -16.72
C SER A 177 -14.26 46.98 -18.15
N TRP A 178 -14.56 45.93 -18.93
CA TRP A 178 -15.11 46.07 -20.27
C TRP A 178 -16.55 46.61 -20.21
N LEU A 179 -17.40 46.04 -19.35
CA LEU A 179 -18.78 46.50 -19.17
C LEU A 179 -18.88 47.95 -18.71
N THR A 180 -18.01 48.40 -17.80
CA THR A 180 -18.00 49.80 -17.35
C THR A 180 -17.64 50.75 -18.49
N ARG A 181 -16.65 50.40 -19.32
CA ARG A 181 -16.34 51.17 -20.54
C ARG A 181 -17.52 51.24 -21.50
N GLU A 182 -18.21 50.13 -21.72
CA GLU A 182 -19.37 50.05 -22.63
C GLU A 182 -20.55 50.92 -22.14
N ILE A 183 -20.76 51.01 -20.81
CA ILE A 183 -21.79 51.86 -20.20
C ILE A 183 -21.43 53.35 -20.32
N GLU A 184 -20.15 53.69 -20.22
CA GLU A 184 -19.67 55.07 -20.37
C GLU A 184 -19.82 55.56 -21.82
N THR A 185 -19.55 54.70 -22.82
CA THR A 185 -19.69 55.06 -24.24
C THR A 185 -21.15 55.20 -24.68
N THR A 186 -22.09 54.48 -24.07
CA THR A 186 -23.53 54.55 -24.40
C THR A 186 -24.28 55.66 -23.69
N ARG A 187 -23.68 56.31 -22.68
CA ARG A 187 -24.25 57.47 -21.97
C ARG A 187 -23.83 58.83 -22.54
N ALA A 188 -22.90 58.87 -23.49
CA ALA A 188 -22.49 60.07 -24.23
C ALA A 188 -23.33 60.27 -25.49
#